data_AF-A0A0D0CPN1-F1
#
_entry.id   AF-A0A0D0CPN1-F1
#
_cell.length_a   1.000
_cell.length_b   1.000
_cell.length_c   1.000
_cell.angle_alpha   90.00
_cell.angle_beta   90.00
_cell.angle_gamma   90.00
#
_symmetry.space_group_name_H-M   'P 1'
#
loop_
_entity.id
_entity.type
_entity.pdbx_description
1 polymer ?
#
loop_
_entity_poly.entity_id
_entity_poly.type
_entity_poly.pdbx_seq_one_letter_code
_entity_poly.pdbx_strand_id
1 'polypeptide(L)'
;MDVIKKFKNTIINRINFPSMCWLPVIHSESKADLDKKADVEKIEKKEFKYGQWYRHKLDVYYPPASSVTKTPSGKLPVLFFIYGGGYHTGSWQFQEVYKMGYQVLGTFFA
;
A
#
# COMPACT_ATOMS: atom_id res chain seq x y z
N MET A 1 -28.53 9.84 -14.22
CA MET A 1 -27.16 9.47 -14.66
C MET A 1 -26.63 10.40 -15.75
N ASP A 2 -27.46 11.06 -16.57
CA ASP A 2 -26.99 11.81 -17.74
C ASP A 2 -26.29 13.15 -17.45
N VAL A 3 -26.54 13.74 -16.29
CA VAL A 3 -25.82 14.95 -15.84
C VAL A 3 -24.35 14.64 -15.54
N ILE A 4 -24.06 13.47 -14.98
CA ILE A 4 -22.70 13.05 -14.59
C ILE A 4 -21.83 12.79 -15.83
N LYS A 5 -22.42 12.23 -16.91
CA LYS A 5 -21.71 11.96 -18.18
C LYS A 5 -21.17 13.22 -18.87
N LYS A 6 -21.68 14.40 -18.54
CA LYS A 6 -21.26 15.69 -19.15
C LYS A 6 -19.94 16.21 -18.58
N PHE A 7 -19.55 15.75 -17.38
CA PHE A 7 -18.28 16.14 -16.78
C PHE A 7 -17.15 15.29 -17.37
N LYS A 8 -16.26 15.93 -18.13
CA LYS A 8 -15.03 15.28 -18.61
C LYS A 8 -14.14 14.95 -17.42
N ASN A 9 -13.43 13.82 -17.49
CA ASN A 9 -12.36 13.49 -16.55
C ASN A 9 -11.42 14.69 -16.39
N THR A 10 -11.45 15.31 -15.22
CA THR A 10 -10.69 16.51 -14.93
C THR A 10 -9.21 16.18 -14.73
N ILE A 11 -8.36 17.16 -15.05
CA ILE A 11 -6.89 17.13 -14.92
C ILE A 11 -6.45 16.82 -13.46
N ILE A 12 -7.37 16.87 -12.49
CA ILE A 12 -7.19 16.53 -11.09
C ILE A 12 -6.37 15.26 -10.89
N ASN A 13 -6.63 14.15 -11.59
CA ASN A 13 -5.84 12.93 -11.40
C ASN A 13 -4.39 13.08 -11.86
N ARG A 14 -4.11 13.94 -12.86
CA ARG A 14 -2.74 14.27 -13.31
C ARG A 14 -2.01 15.20 -12.34
N ILE A 15 -2.73 15.93 -11.48
CA ILE A 15 -2.14 16.84 -10.49
C ILE A 15 -1.97 16.11 -9.16
N ASN A 16 -3.03 15.43 -8.71
CA ASN A 16 -3.14 14.88 -7.36
C ASN A 16 -2.10 13.79 -7.10
N PHE A 17 -1.95 12.84 -8.04
CA PHE A 17 -1.00 11.73 -7.88
C PHE A 17 0.45 12.22 -7.81
N PRO A 18 0.96 13.05 -8.74
CA PRO A 18 2.32 13.59 -8.63
C PRO A 18 2.53 14.50 -7.40
N SER A 19 1.48 15.16 -6.91
CA SER A 19 1.56 16.01 -5.72
C SER A 19 1.51 15.25 -4.39
N MET A 20 1.27 13.93 -4.40
CA MET A 20 1.31 13.14 -3.17
C MET A 20 2.73 13.12 -2.58
N CYS A 21 2.84 13.56 -1.33
CA CYS A 21 4.10 13.79 -0.62
C CYS A 21 5.02 12.57 -0.44
N TRP A 22 4.56 11.38 -0.85
CA TRP A 22 5.31 10.13 -0.76
C TRP A 22 6.09 9.79 -2.04
N LEU A 23 5.83 10.48 -3.17
CA LEU A 23 6.52 10.22 -4.45
C LEU A 23 8.05 10.32 -4.39
N PRO A 24 8.66 11.30 -3.67
CA PRO A 24 10.12 11.44 -3.66
C PRO A 24 10.84 10.18 -3.18
N VAL A 25 10.26 9.44 -2.23
CA VAL A 25 10.82 8.18 -1.70
C VAL A 25 10.74 7.04 -2.72
N ILE A 26 9.73 7.06 -3.58
CA ILE A 26 9.47 6.00 -4.57
C ILE A 26 10.31 6.24 -5.85
N HIS A 27 10.57 7.50 -6.21
CA HIS A 27 11.21 7.87 -7.47
C HIS A 27 12.67 8.33 -7.37
N SER A 28 13.19 8.62 -6.19
CA SER A 28 14.60 8.98 -6.08
C SER A 28 15.49 7.75 -6.29
N GLU A 29 16.54 7.96 -7.08
CA GLU A 29 17.67 7.03 -7.24
C GLU A 29 18.80 7.35 -6.25
N SER A 30 18.50 8.18 -5.24
CA SER A 30 19.47 8.52 -4.21
C SER A 30 19.81 7.24 -3.43
N LYS A 31 21.11 7.05 -3.14
CA LYS A 31 21.58 5.86 -2.42
C LYS A 31 20.82 5.63 -1.11
N ALA A 32 20.52 6.70 -0.37
CA ALA A 32 19.79 6.64 0.89
C ALA A 32 18.34 6.13 0.75
N ASP A 33 17.71 6.32 -0.41
CA ASP A 33 16.35 5.85 -0.66
C ASP A 33 16.36 4.42 -1.23
N LEU A 34 17.39 4.03 -1.98
CA LEU A 34 17.62 2.63 -2.36
C LEU A 34 17.85 1.74 -1.12
N ASP A 35 18.61 2.22 -0.13
CA ASP A 35 18.83 1.49 1.11
C ASP A 35 17.50 1.29 1.88
N LYS A 36 16.67 2.33 1.99
CA LYS A 36 15.33 2.24 2.61
C LYS A 36 14.39 1.31 1.85
N LYS A 37 14.43 1.32 0.51
CA LYS A 37 13.65 0.39 -0.32
C LYS A 37 14.05 -1.05 -0.05
N ALA A 38 15.35 -1.32 0.01
CA ALA A 38 15.86 -2.65 0.34
C ALA A 38 15.41 -3.09 1.74
N ASP A 39 15.36 -2.18 2.72
CA ASP A 39 14.83 -2.50 4.05
C ASP A 39 13.33 -2.83 4.03
N VAL A 40 12.55 -2.09 3.25
CA VAL A 40 11.10 -2.34 3.07
C VAL A 40 10.84 -3.70 2.41
N GLU A 41 11.69 -4.10 1.47
CA GLU A 41 11.59 -5.37 0.74
C GLU A 41 12.03 -6.59 1.55
N LYS A 42 12.81 -6.41 2.62
CA LYS A 42 13.20 -7.51 3.53
C LYS A 42 12.06 -8.05 4.37
N ILE A 43 11.00 -7.27 4.59
CA ILE A 43 9.85 -7.71 5.38
C ILE A 43 9.07 -8.80 4.62
N GLU A 44 8.76 -9.88 5.32
CA GLU A 44 8.00 -10.98 4.75
C GLU A 44 6.58 -10.52 4.42
N LYS A 45 6.24 -10.60 3.14
CA LYS A 45 4.92 -10.27 2.61
C LYS A 45 4.32 -11.49 1.91
N LYS A 46 3.08 -11.83 2.25
CA LYS A 46 2.31 -12.88 1.56
C LYS A 46 1.02 -12.30 0.97
N GLU A 47 0.80 -12.56 -0.31
CA GLU A 47 -0.46 -12.23 -0.99
C GLU A 47 -1.46 -13.38 -0.80
N PHE A 48 -2.70 -13.04 -0.43
CA PHE A 48 -3.80 -13.99 -0.28
C PHE A 48 -4.99 -13.56 -1.13
N LYS A 49 -5.73 -14.55 -1.65
CA LYS A 49 -7.02 -14.36 -2.33
C LYS A 49 -8.14 -14.85 -1.43
N TYR A 50 -9.05 -13.97 -1.01
CA TYR A 50 -10.12 -14.27 -0.05
C TYR A 50 -11.50 -14.47 -0.67
N GLY A 51 -11.62 -14.38 -2.00
CA GLY A 51 -12.88 -14.64 -2.69
C GLY A 51 -12.70 -14.81 -4.19
N GLN A 52 -13.80 -15.03 -4.91
CA GLN A 52 -13.74 -15.47 -6.31
C GLN A 52 -13.25 -14.38 -7.28
N TRP A 53 -13.60 -13.12 -7.00
CA TRP A 53 -13.32 -11.97 -7.86
C TRP A 53 -11.85 -11.58 -7.88
N TYR A 54 -11.41 -10.96 -8.98
CA TYR A 54 -10.00 -10.58 -9.16
C TYR A 54 -9.50 -9.57 -8.11
N ARG A 55 -10.40 -8.71 -7.57
CA ARG A 55 -10.09 -7.72 -6.54
C ARG A 55 -10.08 -8.27 -5.11
N HIS A 56 -10.50 -9.52 -4.91
CA HIS A 56 -10.58 -10.12 -3.58
C HIS A 56 -9.20 -10.63 -3.15
N LYS A 57 -8.27 -9.68 -3.02
CA LYS A 57 -6.87 -9.90 -2.65
C LYS A 57 -6.50 -9.04 -1.46
N LEU A 58 -5.59 -9.55 -0.63
CA LEU A 58 -4.97 -8.80 0.46
C LEU A 58 -3.51 -9.21 0.59
N ASP A 59 -2.68 -8.26 1.02
CA ASP A 59 -1.28 -8.50 1.36
C ASP A 59 -1.18 -8.54 2.90
N VAL A 60 -0.55 -9.58 3.46
CA VAL A 60 -0.22 -9.68 4.88
C VAL A 60 1.28 -9.49 5.05
N TYR A 61 1.63 -8.57 5.96
CA TYR A 61 3.01 -8.27 6.35
C TYR A 61 3.27 -8.89 7.72
N TYR A 62 4.37 -9.63 7.84
CA TYR A 62 4.73 -10.31 9.08
C TYR A 62 5.92 -9.62 9.76
N PRO A 63 5.84 -9.35 11.07
CA PRO A 63 6.98 -8.84 11.83
C PRO A 63 8.20 -9.74 11.69
N PRO A 64 9.44 -9.18 11.69
CA PRO A 64 10.64 -9.96 11.93
C PRO A 64 10.51 -10.72 13.25
N ALA A 65 10.91 -11.99 13.29
CA ALA A 65 10.82 -12.82 14.51
C ALA A 65 11.52 -12.19 15.73
N SER A 66 12.57 -11.38 15.51
CA SER A 66 13.29 -10.64 16.54
C SER A 66 12.52 -9.46 17.15
N SER A 67 11.52 -8.92 16.43
CA SER A 67 10.69 -7.79 16.88
C SER A 67 9.44 -8.24 17.67
N VAL A 68 9.11 -9.54 17.60
CA VAL A 68 7.92 -10.10 18.21
C VAL A 68 8.08 -10.16 19.73
N THR A 69 7.46 -9.23 20.43
CA THR A 69 7.35 -9.29 21.89
C THR A 69 6.15 -10.17 22.25
N LYS A 70 6.37 -11.20 23.07
CA LYS A 70 5.27 -12.10 23.48
C LYS A 70 4.23 -11.30 24.26
N THR A 71 3.00 -11.29 23.77
CA THR A 71 1.87 -10.80 24.57
C THR A 71 1.55 -11.82 25.67
N PRO A 72 0.89 -11.42 26.77
CA PRO A 72 0.46 -12.35 27.82
C PRO A 72 -0.40 -13.52 27.30
N SER A 73 -1.14 -13.29 26.21
CA SER A 73 -1.98 -14.30 25.55
C SER A 73 -1.23 -15.19 24.54
N GLY A 74 0.02 -14.85 24.21
CA GLY A 74 0.78 -15.48 23.12
C GLY A 74 0.31 -15.14 21.71
N LYS A 75 -0.76 -14.32 21.56
CA LYS A 75 -1.29 -13.89 20.25
C LYS A 75 -0.79 -12.50 19.88
N LEU A 76 -0.51 -12.29 18.60
CA LEU A 76 -0.14 -10.98 18.08
C LEU A 76 -1.37 -10.18 17.66
N PRO A 77 -1.41 -8.86 17.90
CA PRO A 77 -2.46 -8.01 17.36
C PRO A 77 -2.37 -7.98 15.83
N VAL A 78 -3.53 -7.88 15.17
CA VAL A 78 -3.63 -7.75 13.71
C VAL A 78 -4.15 -6.37 13.38
N LEU A 79 -3.38 -5.60 12.62
CA LEU A 79 -3.82 -4.32 12.06
C LEU A 79 -4.43 -4.54 10.68
N PHE A 80 -5.68 -4.13 10.50
CA PHE A 80 -6.33 -4.12 9.18
C PHE A 80 -6.29 -2.72 8.59
N PHE A 81 -5.60 -2.58 7.45
CA PHE A 81 -5.63 -1.37 6.64
C PHE A 81 -6.57 -1.56 5.44
N ILE A 82 -7.50 -0.63 5.26
CA ILE A 82 -8.44 -0.61 4.13
C ILE A 82 -8.15 0.65 3.33
N TYR A 83 -7.76 0.48 2.07
CA TYR A 83 -7.45 1.59 1.18
C TYR A 83 -8.68 2.48 0.90
N GLY A 84 -8.44 3.77 0.70
CA GLY A 84 -9.47 4.75 0.37
C GLY A 84 -9.89 4.72 -1.10
N GLY A 85 -10.38 5.86 -1.62
CA GLY A 85 -10.87 5.96 -3.01
C GLY A 85 -12.40 5.99 -3.15
N GLY A 86 -13.11 6.29 -2.06
CA GLY A 86 -14.55 6.60 -2.10
C GLY A 86 -15.41 5.52 -2.74
N TYR A 87 -15.01 4.25 -2.62
CA TYR A 87 -15.68 3.07 -3.20
C TYR A 87 -15.74 3.00 -4.73
N HIS A 88 -15.17 3.96 -5.46
CA HIS A 88 -15.17 3.96 -6.93
C HIS A 88 -13.76 3.89 -7.53
N THR A 89 -12.72 4.21 -6.76
CA THR A 89 -11.31 4.09 -7.15
C THR A 89 -10.53 3.31 -6.08
N GLY A 90 -9.21 3.17 -6.28
CA GLY A 90 -8.32 2.44 -5.39
C GLY A 90 -8.15 0.97 -5.77
N SER A 91 -7.09 0.37 -5.25
CA SER A 91 -6.69 -1.01 -5.48
C SER A 91 -5.89 -1.53 -4.28
N TRP A 92 -5.80 -2.85 -4.12
CA TRP A 92 -5.02 -3.44 -3.03
C TRP A 92 -3.52 -3.12 -3.13
N GLN A 93 -3.04 -2.92 -4.36
CA GLN A 93 -1.69 -2.48 -4.69
C GLN A 93 -1.77 -1.36 -5.71
N PHE A 94 -0.93 -0.34 -5.59
CA PHE A 94 -0.77 0.62 -6.67
C PHE A 94 -0.02 0.01 -7.88
N GLN A 95 -0.10 0.67 -9.03
CA GLN A 95 0.64 0.28 -10.23
C GLN A 95 2.16 0.42 -10.03
N GLU A 96 2.96 -0.23 -10.89
CA GLU A 96 4.44 -0.35 -10.82
C GLU A 96 5.16 0.90 -10.30
N VAL A 97 4.78 2.08 -10.80
CA VAL A 97 5.39 3.36 -10.43
C VAL A 97 5.18 3.75 -8.96
N TYR A 98 4.12 3.25 -8.33
CA TYR A 98 3.73 3.58 -6.95
C TYR A 98 3.54 2.32 -6.08
N LYS A 99 3.97 1.16 -6.55
CA LYS A 99 3.73 -0.17 -5.93
C LYS A 99 4.15 -0.21 -4.46
N MET A 100 5.17 0.56 -4.09
CA MET A 100 5.68 0.66 -2.73
C MET A 100 4.79 1.46 -1.77
N GLY A 101 3.77 2.18 -2.25
CA GLY A 101 2.95 3.07 -1.42
C GLY A 101 2.34 2.38 -0.21
N TYR A 102 1.60 1.28 -0.42
CA TYR A 102 1.05 0.48 0.69
C TYR A 102 2.07 -0.48 1.30
N GLN A 103 3.12 -0.83 0.57
CA GLN A 103 4.19 -1.67 1.08
C GLN A 103 4.94 -1.01 2.23
N VAL A 104 5.27 0.29 2.11
CA VAL A 104 5.92 1.07 3.18
C VAL A 104 5.03 1.10 4.42
N LEU A 105 3.72 1.29 4.26
CA LEU A 105 2.77 1.29 5.37
C LEU A 105 2.72 -0.07 6.06
N GLY A 106 2.61 -1.15 5.28
CA GLY A 106 2.59 -2.52 5.79
C GLY A 106 3.87 -2.87 6.55
N THR A 107 5.04 -2.52 5.99
CA THR A 107 6.34 -2.72 6.62
C THR A 107 6.51 -1.91 7.90
N PHE A 108 6.01 -0.67 7.97
CA PHE A 108 6.14 0.16 9.17
C PHE A 108 5.40 -0.41 10.39
N PHE A 109 4.27 -1.07 10.17
CA PHE A 109 3.43 -1.64 11.23
C PHE A 109 3.65 -3.14 11.48
N ALA A 110 4.47 -3.79 10.66
CA ALA A 110 4.85 -5.18 10.84
C ALA A 110 5.97 -5.29 11.88
#